data_AF-A0A932Q2N7-F1
#
_entry.id   AF-A0A932Q2N7-F1
#
_cell.length_a   1.000
_cell.length_b   1.000
_cell.length_c   1.000
_cell.angle_alpha   90.00
_cell.angle_beta   90.00
_cell.angle_gamma   90.00
#
_symmetry.space_group_name_H-M   'P 1'
#
loop_
_entity.id
_entity.type
_entity.pdbx_description
1 polymer ?
#
loop_
_entity_poly.entity_id
_entity_poly.type
_entity_poly.pdbx_seq_one_letter_code
_entity_poly.pdbx_strand_id
1 'polypeptide(L)' 'SELLVHDEKNPDPSYSFLLSALESPQHPVPLGIFRAIERPSFDQLVHSQIAEAKKKMGEGDLKKLLYSETWTVK' A
#
# COMPACT_ATOMS: atom_id res chain seq x y z
N SER A 1 -6.53 14.33 34.37
CA SER A 1 -6.59 14.21 32.90
C SER A 1 -5.51 13.24 32.48
N GLU A 2 -5.80 12.35 31.54
CA GLU A 2 -4.75 11.57 30.87
C GLU A 2 -4.03 12.46 29.85
N LEU A 3 -2.70 12.39 29.84
CA LEU A 3 -1.87 13.07 28.87
C LEU A 3 -1.74 12.17 27.63
N LEU A 4 -2.08 12.69 26.45
CA LEU A 4 -1.86 11.98 25.19
C LEU A 4 -0.35 11.87 24.93
N VAL A 5 0.15 10.66 24.74
CA VAL A 5 1.55 10.38 24.36
C VAL A 5 1.60 10.14 22.86
N HIS A 6 2.51 10.83 22.17
CA HIS A 6 2.74 10.64 20.74
C HIS A 6 3.33 9.24 20.47
N ASP A 7 2.72 8.50 19.54
CA ASP A 7 3.22 7.24 18.99
C ASP A 7 3.27 7.36 17.47
N GLU A 8 4.47 7.49 16.93
CA GLU A 8 4.73 7.63 15.51
C GLU A 8 4.44 6.35 14.71
N LYS A 9 4.34 5.20 15.39
CA LYS A 9 4.11 3.88 14.80
C LYS A 9 2.64 3.48 14.75
N ASN A 10 1.75 4.33 15.27
CA ASN A 10 0.31 4.07 15.25
C ASN A 10 -0.15 3.82 13.80
N PRO A 11 -0.79 2.67 13.51
CA PRO A 11 -1.24 2.35 12.16
C PRO A 11 -2.28 3.34 11.63
N ASP A 12 -3.11 3.90 12.52
CA ASP A 12 -4.12 4.90 12.18
C ASP A 12 -3.45 6.25 11.85
N PRO A 13 -3.59 6.75 10.61
CA PRO A 13 -2.97 8.01 10.20
C PRO A 13 -3.67 9.26 10.75
N SER A 14 -4.88 9.15 11.33
CA SER A 14 -5.69 10.31 11.72
C SER A 14 -4.96 11.25 12.68
N TYR A 15 -4.29 10.70 13.70
CA TYR A 15 -3.54 11.49 14.67
C TYR A 15 -2.33 12.20 14.06
N SER A 16 -1.52 11.50 13.25
CA SER A 16 -0.38 12.10 12.55
C SER A 16 -0.79 13.19 11.57
N PHE A 17 -1.95 13.02 10.91
CA PHE A 17 -2.50 14.03 10.00
C PHE A 17 -2.96 15.27 10.75
N LEU A 18 -3.64 15.10 11.90
CA LEU A 18 -4.00 16.20 12.79
C LEU A 18 -2.78 16.99 13.26
N LEU A 19 -1.70 16.31 13.67
CA LEU A 19 -0.44 16.97 14.05
C LEU A 19 0.11 17.82 12.90
N SER A 20 0.06 17.34 11.66
CA SER A 20 0.57 18.08 10.50
C SER A 20 -0.19 19.38 10.20
N ALA A 21 -1.42 19.50 10.70
CA ALA A 21 -2.27 20.67 10.50
C ALA A 21 -2.16 21.70 11.63
N LEU A 22 -1.36 21.45 12.67
CA LEU A 22 -1.16 22.41 13.75
C LEU A 22 -0.28 23.56 13.29
N GLU A 23 -0.83 24.78 13.35
CA GLU A 23 -0.18 25.99 12.88
C GLU A 23 -0.32 27.15 13.87
N SER A 24 0.65 28.08 13.79
CA SER A 24 0.66 29.32 14.56
C SER A 24 -0.26 30.37 13.89
N PRO A 25 -0.96 31.22 14.65
CA PRO A 25 -0.84 31.44 16.10
C PRO A 25 -1.76 30.60 16.98
N GLN A 26 -2.70 29.84 16.41
CA GLN A 26 -3.72 29.11 17.18
C GLN A 26 -3.13 27.92 17.94
N HIS A 27 -2.09 27.30 17.40
CA HIS A 27 -1.44 26.12 17.95
C HIS A 27 0.09 26.23 17.89
N PRO A 28 0.83 25.53 18.77
CA PRO A 28 2.27 25.38 18.62
C PRO A 28 2.57 24.61 17.33
N VAL A 29 3.63 25.01 16.62
CA VAL A 29 4.10 24.32 15.42
C VAL A 29 4.85 23.05 15.84
N PRO A 30 4.36 21.84 15.51
CA PRO A 30 5.02 20.60 15.88
C PRO A 30 6.26 20.36 15.03
N LEU A 31 7.28 19.74 15.63
CA LEU A 31 8.54 19.39 14.98
C LEU A 31 8.91 17.95 15.35
N GLY A 32 9.42 17.19 14.37
CA GLY A 32 9.85 15.81 14.56
C GLY A 32 9.22 14.84 13.55
N ILE A 33 9.27 13.55 13.88
CA ILE A 33 8.66 12.49 13.07
C ILE A 33 7.17 12.42 13.45
N PHE A 34 6.26 12.76 12.55
CA PHE A 34 4.83 12.63 12.83
C PHE A 34 4.32 11.21 12.61
N ARG A 35 5.00 10.45 11.75
CA ARG A 35 4.60 9.10 11.35
C ARG A 35 5.79 8.31 10.82
N ALA A 36 6.05 7.15 11.40
CA ALA A 36 7.06 6.19 10.96
C ALA A 36 6.50 4.77 11.02
N ILE A 37 6.04 4.26 9.89
CA ILE A 37 5.51 2.90 9.79
C ILE A 37 6.15 2.14 8.64
N GLU A 38 6.09 0.83 8.74
CA GLU A 38 6.51 -0.08 7.67
C GLU A 38 5.30 -0.51 6.84
N ARG A 39 5.34 -0.26 5.53
CA ARG A 39 4.37 -0.77 4.56
C ARG A 39 5.09 -1.20 3.29
N PRO A 40 4.59 -2.23 2.59
CA PRO A 40 5.15 -2.60 1.30
C PRO A 40 5.01 -1.44 0.32
N SER A 41 6.03 -1.29 -0.53
CA SER A 41 5.97 -0.36 -1.65
C SER A 41 4.94 -0.82 -2.68
N PHE A 42 4.51 0.11 -3.53
CA PHE A 42 3.66 -0.23 -4.67
C PHE A 42 4.26 -1.35 -5.53
N ASP A 43 5.56 -1.27 -5.82
CA ASP A 43 6.28 -2.26 -6.62
C ASP A 43 6.29 -3.66 -5.96
N GLN A 44 6.52 -3.72 -4.64
CA GLN A 44 6.46 -4.99 -3.89
C GLN A 44 5.06 -5.60 -3.95
N LEU A 45 4.01 -4.78 -3.87
CA LEU A 45 2.62 -5.23 -3.98
C LEU A 45 2.31 -5.78 -5.38
N VAL A 46 2.74 -5.09 -6.44
CA VAL A 46 2.55 -5.52 -7.83
C VAL A 46 3.24 -6.86 -8.09
N HIS A 47 4.50 -7.01 -7.68
CA HIS A 47 5.24 -8.26 -7.83
C HIS A 47 4.61 -9.40 -7.03
N SER A 48 4.12 -9.12 -5.82
CA SER A 48 3.42 -10.10 -4.99
C SER A 48 2.15 -10.60 -5.67
N GLN A 49 1.38 -9.69 -6.29
CA GLN A 49 0.16 -10.05 -7.04
C GLN A 49 0.47 -10.96 -8.24
N ILE A 50 1.52 -10.65 -9.01
CA ILE A 50 1.96 -11.47 -10.15
C ILE A 50 2.39 -12.86 -9.68
N ALA A 51 3.20 -12.94 -8.61
CA ALA A 51 3.66 -14.20 -8.04
C ALA A 51 2.49 -15.07 -7.56
N GLU A 52 1.50 -14.46 -6.91
CA GLU A 52 0.29 -15.16 -6.47
C GLU A 52 -0.53 -15.70 -7.65
N ALA A 53 -0.69 -14.90 -8.71
CA ALA A 53 -1.39 -15.32 -9.93
C ALA A 53 -0.68 -16.52 -10.59
N LYS A 54 0.65 -16.46 -10.72
CA LYS A 54 1.46 -17.57 -11.25
C LYS A 54 1.36 -18.82 -10.39
N LYS A 55 1.37 -18.68 -9.06
CA LYS A 55 1.20 -19.81 -8.13
C LYS A 55 -0.17 -20.50 -8.31
N LYS A 56 -1.22 -19.72 -8.60
CA LYS A 56 -2.59 -20.24 -8.77
C LYS A 56 -2.87 -20.80 -10.16
N MET A 57 -2.35 -20.16 -11.21
CA MET A 57 -2.72 -20.41 -12.61
C MET A 57 -1.59 -21.04 -13.45
N GLY A 58 -0.38 -21.16 -12.88
CA GLY A 58 0.84 -21.52 -13.61
C GLY A 58 1.52 -20.31 -14.27
N GLU A 59 2.68 -20.51 -14.89
CA GLU A 59 3.47 -19.46 -15.56
C GLU A 59 2.76 -18.75 -16.73
N GLY A 60 1.66 -19.33 -17.21
CA GLY A 60 0.97 -18.88 -18.42
C GLY A 60 1.67 -19.37 -19.68
N ASP A 61 0.89 -19.73 -20.71
CA ASP A 61 1.38 -20.09 -22.03
C ASP A 61 0.60 -19.29 -23.06
N LEU A 62 1.29 -18.32 -23.68
CA LEU A 62 0.69 -17.42 -24.66
C LEU A 62 0.18 -18.17 -25.90
N LYS A 63 0.89 -19.21 -26.34
CA LYS A 63 0.46 -20.02 -27.48
C LYS A 63 -0.81 -20.75 -27.11
N LYS A 64 -0.84 -21.42 -25.94
CA LYS A 64 -2.05 -22.08 -25.45
C LYS A 64 -3.23 -21.12 -25.34
N LEU A 65 -3.00 -19.90 -24.87
CA LEU A 65 -4.04 -18.88 -24.76
C LEU A 65 -4.56 -18.44 -26.13
N LEU A 66 -3.68 -18.10 -27.07
CA LEU A 66 -4.07 -17.60 -28.39
C LEU A 66 -4.81 -18.65 -29.23
N TYR A 67 -4.46 -19.93 -29.07
CA TYR A 67 -5.09 -21.04 -29.78
C TYR A 67 -6.22 -21.72 -29.00
N SER A 68 -6.63 -21.19 -27.85
CA SER A 68 -7.67 -21.80 -27.01
C SER A 68 -9.07 -21.76 -27.66
N GLU A 69 -9.34 -20.75 -28.48
CA GLU A 69 -10.66 -20.45 -29.05
C GLU A 69 -10.63 -20.38 -30.59
N THR A 70 -9.68 -21.05 -31.24
CA THR A 70 -9.60 -21.07 -32.71
C THR A 70 -10.38 -22.24 -33.31
N TRP A 71 -11.13 -22.00 -34.39
CA TRP A 71 -11.77 -23.04 -35.19
C TRP A 71 -11.07 -23.20 -36.54
N THR A 72 -11.11 -24.42 -37.10
CA THR A 72 -10.59 -24.70 -38.44
C THR A 72 -11.73 -24.62 -39.46
N VAL A 73 -11.57 -23.78 -40.49
CA VAL A 73 -12.49 -23.71 -41.64
C VAL A 73 -12.06 -24.78 -42.67
N LYS A 74 -13.00 -25.61 -43.12
CA LYS A 74 -12.81 -26.60 -44.19
C LYS A 74 -13.43 -26.14 -45.49
#